data_AF-F0TBP2-F1
#
_entry.id   AF-F0TBP2-F1
#
_cell.length_a   1.000
_cell.length_b   1.000
_cell.length_c   1.000
_cell.angle_alpha   90.00
_cell.angle_beta   90.00
_cell.angle_gamma   90.00
#
_symmetry.space_group_name_H-M   'P 1'
#
loop_
_entity.id
_entity.type
_entity.pdbx_description
1 polymer ?
#
loop_
_entity_poly.entity_id
_entity_poly.type
_entity_poly.pdbx_seq_one_letter_code
_entity_poly.pdbx_strand_id
1 'polypeptide(L)'
;MWKYILVVICFIGFIIVGFYIFGYEPTNLILNNGEYSFNKDMNLLNQTGKTDPEALVYINGIPAVVDDDGNFYGMVGINNGLNIINVTAKAPFKSITSNIATVKRTETPHHIDVYYQINNTIQKT
;
A
#
# COMPACT_ATOMS: atom_id res chain seq x y z
N MET A 1 -25.19 17.25 -44.09
CA MET A 1 -23.94 16.56 -43.70
C MET A 1 -23.34 17.10 -42.40
N TRP A 2 -23.07 18.40 -42.24
CA TRP A 2 -22.45 18.98 -41.03
C TRP A 2 -23.13 18.63 -39.69
N LYS A 3 -24.46 18.53 -39.65
CA LYS A 3 -25.22 18.18 -38.43
C LYS A 3 -24.83 16.81 -37.85
N TYR A 4 -24.45 15.84 -38.68
CA TYR A 4 -24.04 14.51 -38.22
C TYR A 4 -22.62 14.51 -37.64
N ILE A 5 -21.75 15.42 -38.07
CA ILE A 5 -20.38 15.56 -37.57
C ILE A 5 -20.39 15.99 -36.09
N LEU A 6 -21.25 16.95 -35.72
CA LEU A 6 -21.37 17.40 -34.33
C LEU A 6 -21.87 16.29 -33.40
N VAL A 7 -22.84 15.47 -33.86
CA VAL A 7 -23.34 14.33 -33.08
C VAL A 7 -22.24 13.30 -32.86
N VAL A 8 -21.45 13.00 -33.90
CA VAL A 8 -20.34 12.04 -33.80
C VAL A 8 -19.25 12.55 -32.84
N ILE A 9 -18.90 13.84 -32.87
CA ILE A 9 -17.94 14.43 -31.94
C ILE A 9 -18.44 14.36 -30.49
N CYS A 10 -19.73 14.66 -30.25
CA CYS A 10 -20.31 14.53 -28.91
C CYS A 10 -20.33 13.07 -28.45
N PHE A 11 -20.59 12.11 -29.33
CA PHE A 11 -20.62 10.70 -28.99
C PHE A 11 -19.21 10.17 -28.66
N ILE A 12 -18.20 10.56 -29.44
CA ILE A 12 -16.80 10.25 -29.17
C ILE A 12 -16.36 10.90 -27.85
N GLY A 13 -16.71 12.16 -27.61
CA GLY A 13 -16.45 12.86 -26.36
C GLY A 13 -17.09 12.16 -25.15
N PHE A 14 -18.33 11.69 -25.29
CA PHE A 14 -19.04 10.94 -24.25
C PHE A 14 -18.37 9.59 -23.96
N ILE A 15 -17.93 8.87 -24.99
CA ILE A 15 -17.17 7.62 -24.83
C ILE A 15 -15.84 7.88 -24.12
N ILE A 16 -15.10 8.92 -24.54
CA ILE A 16 -13.82 9.31 -23.94
C ILE A 16 -14.02 9.68 -22.46
N VAL A 17 -15.00 10.53 -22.15
CA VAL A 17 -15.35 10.91 -20.77
C VAL A 17 -15.76 9.68 -19.97
N GLY A 18 -16.54 8.77 -20.54
CA GLY A 18 -16.87 7.48 -19.94
C GLY A 18 -15.60 6.69 -19.56
N PHE A 19 -14.66 6.52 -20.49
CA PHE A 19 -13.39 5.85 -20.20
C PHE A 19 -12.58 6.54 -19.09
N TYR A 20 -12.60 7.87 -19.00
CA TYR A 20 -11.94 8.60 -17.93
C TYR A 20 -12.65 8.51 -16.57
N ILE A 21 -13.98 8.39 -16.55
CA ILE A 21 -14.75 8.27 -15.31
C ILE A 21 -14.74 6.83 -14.78
N PHE A 22 -14.80 5.82 -15.65
CA PHE A 22 -14.90 4.41 -15.25
C PHE A 22 -13.54 3.72 -15.07
N GLY A 23 -12.42 4.29 -15.56
CA GLY A 23 -11.15 3.57 -15.70
C GLY A 23 -10.06 3.80 -14.63
N TYR A 24 -10.31 4.52 -13.53
CA TYR A 24 -9.23 4.97 -12.64
C TYR A 24 -9.56 4.91 -11.14
N GLU A 25 -10.23 3.87 -10.65
CA GLU A 25 -10.27 3.68 -9.19
C GLU A 25 -8.86 3.34 -8.66
N PRO A 26 -8.40 3.95 -7.56
CA PRO A 26 -7.16 3.56 -6.92
C PRO A 26 -7.29 2.18 -6.28
N THR A 27 -6.20 1.43 -6.27
CA THR A 27 -6.13 0.14 -5.55
C THR A 27 -6.37 0.41 -4.07
N ASN A 28 -7.25 -0.35 -3.44
CA ASN A 28 -7.45 -0.24 -2.00
C ASN A 28 -6.20 -0.76 -1.30
N LEU A 29 -5.63 0.04 -0.39
CA LEU A 29 -4.46 -0.36 0.38
C LEU A 29 -4.58 0.20 1.80
N ILE A 30 -4.75 -0.72 2.74
CA ILE A 30 -4.85 -0.45 4.17
C ILE A 30 -3.69 -1.18 4.83
N LEU A 31 -2.84 -0.44 5.54
CA LEU A 31 -1.78 -1.06 6.34
C LEU A 31 -2.35 -1.34 7.73
N ASN A 32 -2.14 -2.56 8.22
CA ASN A 32 -2.36 -2.85 9.62
C ASN A 32 -1.12 -2.42 10.40
N ASN A 33 -1.32 -2.06 11.66
CA ASN A 33 -0.19 -1.95 12.58
C ASN A 33 0.46 -3.34 12.65
N GLY A 34 1.75 -3.41 12.35
CA GLY A 34 2.47 -4.67 12.39
C GLY A 34 2.33 -5.30 13.77
N GLU A 35 1.89 -6.55 13.83
CA GLU A 35 2.04 -7.33 15.05
C GLU A 35 3.53 -7.57 15.27
N TYR A 36 4.07 -6.92 16.29
CA TYR A 36 5.47 -7.04 16.65
C TYR A 36 5.72 -8.38 17.32
N SER A 37 6.21 -9.35 16.55
CA SER A 37 6.98 -10.43 17.16
C SER A 37 8.42 -9.95 17.29
N PHE A 38 8.76 -9.34 18.44
CA PHE A 38 10.16 -9.12 18.78
C PHE A 38 10.80 -10.46 19.06
N ASN A 39 11.37 -11.08 18.03
CA ASN A 39 12.47 -11.97 18.27
C ASN A 39 13.70 -11.08 18.49
N LYS A 40 14.16 -10.97 19.74
CA LYS A 40 15.31 -10.16 20.16
C LYS A 40 16.57 -10.40 19.30
N ASP A 41 16.63 -11.56 18.66
CA ASP A 41 17.75 -12.00 17.82
C ASP A 41 17.54 -11.73 16.31
N MET A 42 16.33 -11.36 15.87
CA MET A 42 16.03 -11.09 14.47
C MET A 42 15.41 -9.71 14.30
N ASN A 43 16.14 -8.84 13.60
CA ASN A 43 15.77 -7.50 13.19
C ASN A 43 14.62 -7.49 12.16
N LEU A 44 13.54 -8.24 12.38
CA LEU A 44 12.46 -8.45 11.41
C LEU A 44 11.14 -7.87 11.92
N LEU A 45 10.47 -7.13 11.05
CA LEU A 45 9.12 -6.61 11.25
C LEU A 45 8.16 -7.35 10.33
N ASN A 46 7.07 -7.87 10.87
CA ASN A 46 5.99 -8.41 10.06
C ASN A 46 5.02 -7.28 9.65
N GLN A 47 5.10 -6.86 8.39
CA GLN A 47 4.19 -5.88 7.82
C GLN A 47 2.96 -6.59 7.27
N THR A 48 1.79 -6.28 7.83
CA THR A 48 0.51 -6.83 7.36
C THR A 48 -0.44 -5.72 6.93
N GLY A 49 -1.50 -6.10 6.23
CA GLY A 49 -2.54 -5.17 5.82
C GLY A 49 -3.59 -5.85 4.94
N LYS A 50 -4.45 -5.01 4.37
CA LYS A 50 -5.50 -5.43 3.45
C LYS A 50 -5.44 -4.62 2.15
N THR A 51 -5.66 -5.28 1.05
CA THR A 51 -5.74 -4.70 -0.29
C THR A 51 -6.91 -5.32 -1.07
N ASP A 52 -7.05 -4.98 -2.35
CA ASP A 52 -7.99 -5.65 -3.23
C ASP A 52 -7.53 -7.11 -3.47
N PRO A 53 -8.45 -8.08 -3.59
CA PRO A 53 -8.11 -9.42 -4.07
C PRO A 53 -7.38 -9.34 -5.42
N GLU A 54 -6.44 -10.26 -5.65
CA GLU A 54 -5.59 -10.30 -6.85
C GLU A 54 -4.63 -9.11 -7.02
N ALA A 55 -4.55 -8.18 -6.07
CA ALA A 55 -3.58 -7.10 -6.12
C ALA A 55 -2.15 -7.61 -5.93
N LEU A 56 -1.21 -7.05 -6.67
CA LEU A 56 0.22 -7.23 -6.43
C LEU A 56 0.70 -6.22 -5.40
N VAL A 57 1.21 -6.69 -4.27
CA VAL A 57 1.76 -5.86 -3.19
C VAL A 57 3.28 -5.97 -3.18
N TYR A 58 3.95 -4.83 -3.03
CA TYR A 58 5.39 -4.71 -2.87
C TYR A 58 5.72 -3.97 -1.59
N ILE A 59 6.55 -4.57 -0.74
CA ILE A 59 7.03 -3.98 0.52
C ILE A 59 8.52 -3.71 0.34
N ASN A 60 8.93 -2.44 0.36
CA ASN A 60 10.27 -1.98 -0.02
C ASN A 60 10.74 -2.53 -1.39
N GLY A 61 9.80 -2.70 -2.32
CA GLY A 61 10.06 -3.26 -3.66
C GLY A 61 10.12 -4.79 -3.72
N ILE A 62 10.02 -5.48 -2.58
CA ILE A 62 9.97 -6.96 -2.52
C ILE A 62 8.51 -7.40 -2.62
N PRO A 63 8.16 -8.37 -3.50
CA PRO A 63 6.79 -8.86 -3.60
C PRO A 63 6.34 -9.52 -2.28
N ALA A 64 5.16 -9.13 -1.81
CA ALA A 64 4.50 -9.73 -0.66
C ALA A 64 3.41 -10.70 -1.11
N VAL A 65 3.12 -11.70 -0.28
CA VAL A 65 2.03 -12.65 -0.54
C VAL A 65 0.71 -11.97 -0.22
N VAL A 66 -0.26 -12.08 -1.12
CA VAL A 66 -1.64 -11.63 -0.94
C VAL A 66 -2.53 -12.86 -1.04
N ASP A 67 -3.43 -13.04 -0.09
CA ASP A 67 -4.42 -14.13 -0.11
C ASP A 67 -5.67 -13.75 -0.93
N ASP A 68 -6.56 -14.73 -1.12
CA ASP A 68 -7.80 -14.56 -1.89
C ASP A 68 -8.77 -13.56 -1.23
N ASP A 69 -8.61 -13.28 0.07
CA ASP A 69 -9.39 -12.31 0.84
C ASP A 69 -8.78 -10.89 0.79
N GLY A 70 -7.65 -10.73 0.09
CA GLY A 70 -6.90 -9.49 -0.05
C GLY A 70 -6.02 -9.14 1.16
N ASN A 71 -5.85 -10.04 2.14
CA ASN A 71 -4.89 -9.82 3.20
C ASN A 71 -3.47 -10.09 2.67
N PHE A 72 -2.53 -9.25 3.06
CA PHE A 72 -1.14 -9.42 2.69
C PHE A 72 -0.22 -9.41 3.90
N TYR A 73 0.92 -10.09 3.76
CA TYR A 73 1.96 -10.10 4.78
C TYR A 73 3.35 -10.15 4.13
N GLY A 74 4.32 -9.54 4.80
CA GLY A 74 5.72 -9.64 4.42
C GLY A 74 6.67 -9.24 5.54
N MET A 75 7.86 -9.85 5.54
CA MET A 75 8.89 -9.60 6.53
C MET A 75 9.86 -8.52 6.04
N VAL A 76 10.11 -7.52 6.87
CA VAL A 76 11.01 -6.40 6.57
C VAL A 76 12.12 -6.34 7.62
N GLY A 77 13.38 -6.28 7.16
CA GLY A 77 14.51 -6.02 8.03
C GLY A 77 14.48 -4.57 8.56
N ILE A 78 14.56 -4.38 9.88
CA ILE A 78 14.60 -3.06 10.54
C ILE A 78 15.88 -2.88 11.37
N ASN A 79 16.61 -1.81 11.12
CA ASN A 79 17.81 -1.45 11.87
C ASN A 79 17.48 -0.57 13.08
N ASN A 80 18.43 -0.42 14.00
CA ASN A 80 18.31 0.58 15.06
C ASN A 80 18.23 2.00 14.42
N GLY A 81 17.33 2.84 14.92
CA GLY A 81 17.02 4.15 14.36
C GLY A 81 15.74 4.17 13.52
N LEU A 82 15.64 5.15 12.63
CA LEU A 82 14.48 5.38 11.78
C LEU A 82 14.54 4.50 10.53
N ASN A 83 13.50 3.72 10.30
CA ASN A 83 13.31 2.89 9.10
C ASN A 83 12.07 3.38 8.38
N ILE A 84 12.17 3.54 7.06
CA ILE A 84 11.05 3.93 6.20
C ILE A 84 10.67 2.69 5.39
N ILE A 85 9.41 2.30 5.48
CA ILE A 85 8.84 1.14 4.80
C ILE A 85 7.84 1.66 3.78
N ASN A 86 8.12 1.45 2.50
CA ASN A 86 7.22 1.80 1.42
C ASN A 86 6.41 0.57 1.00
N VAL A 87 5.09 0.67 1.09
CA VAL A 87 4.18 -0.40 0.66
C VAL A 87 3.38 0.09 -0.54
N THR A 88 3.52 -0.60 -1.68
CA THR A 88 2.85 -0.26 -2.93
C THR A 88 1.95 -1.41 -3.36
N ALA A 89 0.73 -1.12 -3.77
CA ALA A 89 -0.23 -2.11 -4.25
C ALA A 89 -0.78 -1.73 -5.63
N LYS A 90 -0.99 -2.75 -6.48
CA LYS A 90 -1.59 -2.61 -7.81
C LYS A 90 -2.55 -3.74 -8.11
N ALA A 91 -3.84 -3.44 -8.17
CA ALA A 91 -4.87 -4.34 -8.65
C ALA A 91 -5.07 -4.24 -10.18
N PRO A 92 -5.63 -5.28 -10.83
CA PRO A 92 -6.02 -5.21 -12.24
C PRO A 92 -6.99 -4.06 -12.51
N PHE A 93 -6.79 -3.33 -13.61
CA PHE A 93 -7.63 -2.21 -14.05
C PHE A 93 -7.75 -1.03 -13.07
N LYS A 94 -6.95 -1.01 -12.00
CA LYS A 94 -6.89 0.07 -11.02
C LYS A 94 -5.56 0.81 -11.06
N SER A 95 -5.57 2.04 -10.53
CA SER A 95 -4.35 2.83 -10.33
C SER A 95 -3.54 2.28 -9.16
N ILE A 96 -2.22 2.50 -9.20
CA ILE A 96 -1.30 2.10 -8.13
C ILE A 96 -1.54 2.98 -6.90
N THR A 97 -1.52 2.37 -5.72
CA THR A 97 -1.59 3.07 -4.43
C THR A 97 -0.35 2.77 -3.61
N SER A 98 0.20 3.77 -2.92
CA SER A 98 1.36 3.60 -2.04
C SER A 98 1.10 4.22 -0.67
N ASN A 99 1.48 3.50 0.39
CA ASN A 99 1.48 3.97 1.77
C ASN A 99 2.89 3.89 2.35
N ILE A 100 3.22 4.84 3.21
CA ILE A 100 4.52 4.87 3.90
C ILE A 100 4.30 4.60 5.39
N ALA A 101 5.03 3.61 5.88
CA ALA A 101 5.12 3.30 7.29
C ALA A 101 6.52 3.69 7.82
N THR A 102 6.54 4.51 8.85
CA THR A 102 7.76 4.94 9.54
C THR A 102 7.91 4.15 10.83
N VAL A 103 9.05 3.48 10.99
CA VAL A 103 9.34 2.61 12.12
C VAL A 103 10.60 3.09 12.82
N LYS A 104 10.48 3.62 14.03
CA LYS A 104 11.64 3.98 14.84
C LYS A 104 11.92 2.87 15.84
N ARG A 105 13.04 2.18 15.66
CA ARG A 105 13.59 1.26 16.65
C ARG A 105 14.59 2.00 17.52
N THR A 106 14.50 1.81 18.83
CA THR A 106 15.48 2.31 19.80
C THR A 106 15.91 1.13 20.66
N GLU A 107 17.18 0.76 20.53
CA GLU A 107 17.79 -0.27 21.36
C GLU A 107 18.48 0.38 22.56
N THR A 108 18.04 0.01 23.75
CA THR A 108 18.70 0.35 25.02
C THR A 108 19.32 -0.92 25.61
N PRO A 109 20.31 -0.83 26.51
CA PRO A 109 20.96 -2.00 27.11
C PRO A 109 20.01 -3.01 27.79
N HIS A 110 18.78 -2.60 28.12
CA HIS A 110 17.80 -3.42 28.84
C HIS A 110 16.47 -3.62 28.07
N HIS A 111 16.13 -2.76 27.10
CA HIS A 111 14.85 -2.79 26.40
C HIS A 111 14.98 -2.40 24.92
N ILE A 112 14.07 -2.93 24.09
CA ILE A 112 13.91 -2.52 22.69
C ILE A 112 12.55 -1.83 22.59
N ASP A 113 12.57 -0.55 22.22
CA ASP A 113 11.36 0.24 21.96
C ASP A 113 11.16 0.37 20.44
N VAL A 114 9.93 0.21 19.97
CA VAL A 114 9.58 0.47 18.58
C VAL A 114 8.32 1.31 18.46
N TYR A 115 8.41 2.33 17.61
CA TYR A 115 7.31 3.21 17.28
C TYR A 115 6.91 3.00 15.83
N TYR A 116 5.61 2.76 15.58
CA TYR A 116 5.02 2.65 14.25
C TYR A 116 4.22 3.90 13.90
N GLN A 117 4.32 4.36 12.66
CA GLN A 117 3.45 5.42 12.15
C GLN A 117 3.10 5.13 10.69
N ILE A 118 1.81 5.05 10.36
CA ILE A 118 1.35 4.98 8.97
C ILE A 118 0.83 6.36 8.59
N ASN A 119 1.32 6.91 7.47
CA ASN A 119 0.77 8.12 6.84
C ASN A 119 0.46 9.26 7.84
N ASN A 120 1.37 9.53 8.79
CA ASN A 120 1.28 10.55 9.83
C ASN A 120 0.25 10.34 10.97
N THR A 121 -0.31 9.14 11.14
CA THR A 121 -1.08 8.83 12.36
C THR A 121 -0.14 8.21 13.39
N ILE A 122 0.18 8.96 14.45
CA ILE A 122 1.01 8.49 15.56
C ILE A 122 0.18 7.57 16.45
N GLN A 123 0.55 6.30 16.55
CA GLN A 123 0.00 5.39 17.55
C GLN A 123 1.15 4.87 18.41
N LYS A 124 1.13 5.26 19.68
CA LYS A 124 2.06 4.80 20.70
C LYS A 124 1.57 3.43 21.19
N THR A 125 2.42 2.42 21.15
CA THR A 125 2.23 1.21 21.97
C THR A 125 2.92 1.43 23.31
#